data_AF-A0A3D1LQA5-F1
#
_entry.id   AF-A0A3D1LQA5-F1
#
_cell.length_a   1.000
_cell.length_b   1.000
_cell.length_c   1.000
_cell.angle_alpha   90.00
_cell.angle_beta   90.00
_cell.angle_gamma   90.00
#
_symmetry.space_group_name_H-M   'P 1'
#
loop_
_entity.id
_entity.type
_entity.pdbx_description
1 polymer ?
#
loop_
_entity_poly.entity_id
_entity_poly.type
_entity_poly.pdbx_seq_one_letter_code
_entity_poly.pdbx_strand_id
1 'polypeptide(L)'
;MLFISRSKARRHGMLLDHPQDGDQRCCNCGGDCCRSFSDVELTWEEFERLQQLGANRLQLSLTGPHRLLIDYNCEFLSDGRCRIYEARPEICRRFICTDA
;
A
#
# COMPACT_ATOMS: atom_id res chain seq x y z
N MET A 1 23.98 29.57 -6.16
CA MET A 1 23.95 28.12 -5.87
C MET A 1 22.74 27.54 -6.60
N LEU A 2 22.99 26.79 -7.67
CA LEU A 2 21.95 26.24 -8.56
C LEU A 2 21.24 25.08 -7.84
N PHE A 3 19.95 25.23 -7.57
CA PHE A 3 19.09 24.15 -7.12
C PHE A 3 18.93 23.16 -8.28
N ILE A 4 19.68 22.06 -8.25
CA ILE A 4 19.44 20.91 -9.11
C ILE A 4 18.12 20.30 -8.62
N SER A 5 17.02 20.73 -9.23
CA SER A 5 15.74 20.06 -9.14
C SER A 5 15.93 18.66 -9.70
N ARG A 6 16.14 17.69 -8.80
CA ARG A 6 16.05 16.26 -9.10
C ARG A 6 14.70 16.03 -9.76
N SER A 7 14.70 15.91 -11.08
CA SER A 7 13.56 15.47 -11.87
C SER A 7 13.08 14.16 -11.25
N LYS A 8 11.98 14.20 -10.49
CA LYS A 8 11.29 12.99 -10.05
C LYS A 8 10.93 12.24 -11.33
N ALA A 9 11.63 11.14 -11.60
CA ALA A 9 11.22 10.19 -12.63
C ALA A 9 9.73 9.91 -12.37
N ARG A 10 8.88 10.13 -13.38
CA ARG A 10 7.43 9.91 -13.25
C ARG A 10 7.21 8.41 -13.19
N ARG A 11 7.20 7.86 -11.98
CA ARG A 11 6.81 6.46 -11.74
C ARG A 11 5.30 6.37 -11.86
N HIS A 12 4.82 5.39 -12.59
CA HIS A 12 3.40 5.11 -12.67
C HIS A 12 3.07 3.94 -11.75
N GLY A 13 2.09 4.14 -10.87
CA GLY A 13 1.47 3.06 -10.13
C GLY A 13 0.46 2.36 -11.01
N MET A 14 0.53 1.04 -11.09
CA MET A 14 -0.44 0.21 -11.80
C MET A 14 -1.01 -0.83 -10.86
N LEU A 15 -2.32 -1.06 -10.95
CA LEU A 15 -3.01 -2.11 -10.24
C LEU A 15 -3.18 -3.32 -11.15
N LEU A 16 -2.60 -4.45 -10.78
CA LEU A 16 -2.73 -5.71 -11.50
C LEU A 16 -4.09 -6.37 -11.21
N ASP A 17 -4.49 -7.30 -12.07
CA ASP A 17 -5.70 -8.13 -11.88
C ASP A 17 -5.49 -9.21 -10.82
N HIS A 18 -4.24 -9.59 -10.53
CA HIS A 18 -3.87 -10.63 -9.57
C HIS A 18 -2.78 -10.13 -8.61
N PRO A 19 -2.75 -10.61 -7.35
CA PRO A 19 -1.71 -10.25 -6.41
C PRO A 19 -0.37 -10.78 -6.89
N GLN A 20 0.65 -9.92 -6.84
CA GLN A 20 2.02 -10.29 -7.10
C GLN A 20 2.86 -9.86 -5.90
N ASP A 21 3.72 -10.75 -5.41
CA ASP A 21 4.69 -10.33 -4.42
C ASP A 21 5.61 -9.28 -5.07
N GLY A 22 5.96 -8.25 -4.30
CA GLY A 22 6.66 -7.13 -4.89
C GLY A 22 8.13 -7.51 -5.11
N ASP A 23 8.68 -7.12 -6.24
CA ASP A 23 10.11 -7.29 -6.50
C ASP A 23 10.93 -6.20 -5.79
N GLN A 24 12.24 -6.14 -6.06
CA GLN A 24 13.14 -5.06 -5.62
C GLN A 24 12.59 -3.64 -5.91
N ARG A 25 11.66 -3.49 -6.86
CA ARG A 25 10.97 -2.24 -7.18
C ARG A 25 10.09 -1.73 -6.04
N CYS A 26 9.50 -2.62 -5.24
CA CYS A 26 8.74 -2.23 -4.05
C CYS A 26 9.63 -1.55 -3.00
N CYS A 27 10.92 -1.93 -2.90
CA CYS A 27 11.89 -1.25 -2.02
C CYS A 27 12.23 0.17 -2.51
N ASN A 28 12.08 0.44 -3.80
CA ASN A 28 12.43 1.71 -4.44
C ASN A 28 11.21 2.60 -4.72
N CYS A 29 9.99 2.11 -4.52
CA CYS A 29 8.77 2.89 -4.75
C CYS A 29 8.57 4.01 -3.72
N GLY A 30 9.17 3.93 -2.54
CA GLY A 30 9.01 4.96 -1.51
C GLY A 30 7.62 4.97 -0.86
N GLY A 31 6.88 3.86 -0.97
CA GLY A 31 5.55 3.72 -0.40
C GLY A 31 4.45 4.37 -1.23
N ASP A 32 4.64 4.50 -2.55
CA ASP A 32 3.61 5.03 -3.46
C ASP A 32 2.29 4.26 -3.32
N CYS A 33 2.32 2.93 -3.18
CA CYS A 33 1.12 2.12 -2.92
C CYS A 33 0.34 2.60 -1.69
N CYS A 34 1.03 2.94 -0.61
CA CYS A 34 0.43 3.43 0.63
C CYS A 34 -0.16 4.84 0.53
N ARG A 35 0.13 5.57 -0.57
CA ARG A 35 -0.35 6.92 -0.85
C ARG A 35 -1.39 6.96 -1.96
N SER A 36 -1.51 5.89 -2.75
CA SER A 36 -2.41 5.80 -3.90
C SER A 36 -3.85 5.45 -3.54
N PHE A 37 -4.09 4.86 -2.38
CA PHE A 37 -5.41 4.43 -1.95
C PHE A 37 -5.94 5.31 -0.79
N SER A 38 -7.22 5.67 -0.85
CA SER A 38 -7.96 6.24 0.28
C SER A 38 -8.35 5.16 1.29
N ASP A 39 -8.73 3.99 0.77
CA ASP A 39 -9.17 2.83 1.50
C ASP A 39 -8.92 1.59 0.64
N VAL A 40 -8.82 0.45 1.31
CA VAL A 40 -8.62 -0.83 0.65
C VAL A 40 -9.58 -1.86 1.21
N GLU A 41 -10.20 -2.63 0.32
CA GLU A 41 -11.07 -3.74 0.69
C GLU A 41 -10.24 -4.91 1.19
N LEU A 42 -10.75 -5.57 2.22
CA LEU A 42 -10.11 -6.67 2.92
C LEU A 42 -11.04 -7.87 2.99
N THR A 43 -10.46 -9.04 2.82
CA THR A 43 -11.05 -10.30 3.29
C THR A 43 -11.07 -10.36 4.82
N TRP A 44 -11.86 -11.27 5.37
CA TRP A 44 -11.90 -11.51 6.82
C TRP A 44 -10.51 -11.87 7.38
N GLU A 45 -9.78 -12.76 6.70
CA GLU A 45 -8.44 -13.19 7.14
C GLU A 45 -7.43 -12.03 7.17
N GLU A 46 -7.49 -11.12 6.20
CA GLU A 46 -6.65 -9.94 6.17
C GLU A 46 -7.02 -8.94 7.26
N PHE A 47 -8.32 -8.77 7.50
CA PHE A 47 -8.82 -7.92 8.57
C PHE A 47 -8.28 -8.38 9.93
N GLU A 48 -8.44 -9.68 10.25
CA GLU A 48 -7.92 -10.25 11.50
C GLU A 48 -6.41 -10.11 11.61
N ARG A 49 -5.68 -10.39 10.52
CA ARG A 49 -4.22 -10.26 10.48
C ARG A 49 -3.77 -8.82 10.73
N LEU A 50 -4.40 -7.85 10.08
CA LEU A 50 -4.10 -6.43 10.29
C LEU A 50 -4.46 -5.97 11.70
N GLN A 51 -5.56 -6.47 12.26
CA GLN A 51 -5.96 -6.19 13.63
C GLN A 51 -4.92 -6.71 14.63
N GLN A 52 -4.41 -7.93 14.42
CA GLN A 52 -3.31 -8.49 15.23
C GLN A 52 -2.01 -7.71 15.11
N LEU A 53 -1.74 -7.14 13.92
CA LEU A 53 -0.59 -6.27 13.68
C LEU A 53 -0.77 -4.84 14.24
N GLY A 54 -1.91 -4.56 14.86
CA GLY A 54 -2.19 -3.28 15.51
C GLY A 54 -2.72 -2.20 14.58
N ALA A 55 -3.39 -2.56 13.49
CA ALA A 55 -4.07 -1.59 12.63
C ALA A 55 -5.15 -0.85 13.42
N ASN A 56 -5.09 0.48 13.40
CA ASN A 56 -6.00 1.35 14.13
C ASN A 56 -7.18 1.81 13.27
N ARG A 57 -7.03 1.76 11.94
CA ARG A 57 -8.00 2.30 10.97
C ARG A 57 -8.79 1.21 10.24
N LEU A 58 -9.16 0.16 10.95
CA LEU A 58 -9.97 -0.92 10.41
C LEU A 58 -11.46 -0.62 10.52
N GLN A 59 -12.19 -0.81 9.43
CA GLN A 59 -13.64 -0.68 9.38
C GLN A 59 -14.27 -2.06 9.16
N LEU A 60 -14.96 -2.53 10.20
CA LEU A 60 -15.77 -3.74 10.14
C LEU A 60 -17.11 -3.42 9.44
N SER A 61 -17.47 -4.20 8.43
CA SER A 61 -18.78 -4.15 7.78
C SER A 61 -19.55 -5.45 8.06
N LEU A 62 -20.84 -5.35 8.38
CA LEU A 62 -21.72 -6.49 8.65
C LEU A 62 -22.44 -7.01 7.39
N THR A 63 -22.49 -6.18 6.34
CA THR A 63 -23.26 -6.44 5.12
C THR A 63 -22.46 -6.22 3.84
N GLY A 64 -21.17 -5.87 3.96
CA GLY A 64 -20.29 -5.58 2.83
C GLY A 64 -18.82 -5.89 3.13
N PRO A 65 -17.89 -5.46 2.27
CA PRO A 65 -16.48 -5.74 2.46
C PRO A 65 -15.92 -5.00 3.68
N HIS A 66 -15.01 -5.64 4.40
CA HIS A 66 -14.20 -5.00 5.43
C HIS A 66 -13.19 -4.05 4.75
N ARG A 67 -12.78 -2.99 5.43
CA ARG A 67 -11.87 -2.00 4.83
C ARG A 67 -10.77 -1.61 5.80
N LEU A 68 -9.58 -1.33 5.26
CA LEU A 68 -8.55 -0.56 5.94
C LEU A 68 -8.57 0.86 5.38
N LEU A 69 -8.82 1.84 6.24
CA LEU A 69 -8.78 3.25 5.86
C LEU A 69 -7.33 3.74 5.89
N ILE A 70 -6.88 4.25 4.75
CA ILE A 70 -5.51 4.73 4.56
C ILE A 70 -5.49 6.27 4.62
N ASP A 71 -6.48 6.94 4.03
CA ASP A 71 -6.58 8.40 3.94
C ASP A 71 -5.28 9.03 3.42
N TYR A 72 -4.77 8.50 2.30
CA TYR A 72 -3.52 8.90 1.64
C TYR A 72 -2.24 8.73 2.48
N ASN A 73 -2.32 8.16 3.68
CA ASN A 73 -1.18 7.84 4.52
C ASN A 73 -1.40 6.57 5.36
N CYS A 74 -0.91 5.44 4.85
CA CYS A 74 -1.01 4.16 5.55
C CYS A 74 -0.23 4.19 6.87
N GLU A 75 -0.85 3.74 7.97
CA GLU A 75 -0.21 3.68 9.30
C GLU A 75 1.00 2.72 9.36
N PHE A 76 1.09 1.80 8.40
CA PHE A 76 2.20 0.88 8.26
C PHE A 76 3.35 1.43 7.41
N LEU A 77 3.20 2.61 6.82
CA LEU A 77 4.28 3.27 6.06
C LEU A 77 5.30 3.89 7.02
N SER A 78 6.53 3.39 7.00
CA SER A 78 7.68 3.96 7.73
C SER A 78 8.86 4.09 6.79
N ASP A 79 9.50 5.25 6.76
CA ASP A 79 10.72 5.50 5.96
C ASP A 79 10.57 5.15 4.47
N GLY A 80 9.37 5.36 3.92
CA GLY A 80 9.06 5.01 2.52
C GLY A 80 8.92 3.51 2.26
N ARG A 81 8.74 2.69 3.30
CA ARG A 81 8.56 1.24 3.22
C ARG A 81 7.34 0.78 4.03
N CYS A 82 6.67 -0.25 3.53
CA CYS A 82 5.57 -0.88 4.27
C CYS A 82 6.16 -1.82 5.33
N ARG A 83 5.87 -1.57 6.61
CA ARG A 83 6.36 -2.40 7.74
C ARG A 83 5.78 -3.80 7.75
N ILE A 84 4.59 -3.98 7.18
CA ILE A 84 3.88 -5.26 7.12
C ILE A 84 4.01 -5.92 5.75
N TYR A 85 5.18 -5.81 5.12
CA TYR A 85 5.38 -6.20 3.73
C TYR A 85 4.85 -7.61 3.39
N GLU A 86 5.13 -8.59 4.24
CA GLU A 86 4.67 -9.99 4.10
C GLU A 86 3.18 -10.18 4.41
N ALA A 87 2.60 -9.28 5.18
CA ALA A 87 1.19 -9.30 5.59
C ALA A 87 0.34 -8.28 4.82
N ARG A 88 0.87 -7.71 3.73
CA ARG A 88 0.14 -6.78 2.86
C ARG A 88 -1.16 -7.42 2.37
N PRO A 89 -2.27 -6.66 2.39
CA PRO A 89 -3.51 -7.07 1.74
C PRO A 89 -3.32 -7.30 0.25
N GLU A 90 -4.19 -8.11 -0.33
CA GLU A 90 -4.17 -8.52 -1.73
C GLU A 90 -4.10 -7.31 -2.67
N ILE A 91 -4.96 -6.32 -2.44
CA ILE A 91 -4.97 -5.08 -3.22
C ILE A 91 -3.66 -4.27 -3.10
N CYS A 92 -2.99 -4.33 -1.95
CA CYS A 92 -1.66 -3.73 -1.79
C CYS A 92 -0.55 -4.54 -2.47
N ARG A 93 -0.74 -5.86 -2.67
CA ARG A 93 0.15 -6.72 -3.47
C ARG A 93 -0.07 -6.54 -4.97
N ARG A 94 -1.31 -6.26 -5.38
CA ARG A 94 -1.66 -5.95 -6.77
C ARG A 94 -1.04 -4.64 -7.27
N PHE A 95 -0.67 -3.73 -6.37
CA PHE A 95 -0.04 -2.47 -6.75
C PHE A 95 1.44 -2.65 -7.06
N ILE A 96 1.82 -2.33 -8.29
CA ILE A 96 3.21 -2.31 -8.76
C ILE A 96 3.62 -0.90 -9.19
N CYS A 97 4.92 -0.62 -9.06
CA CYS A 97 5.52 0.59 -9.63
C CYS A 97 6.29 0.24 -10.89
N THR A 98 5.95 0.91 -11.98
CA THR A 98 6.69 0.86 -13.24
C THR A 98 7.43 2.16 -13.47
N ASP A 99 8.68 2.05 -13.93
CA ASP A 99 9.40 3.18 -14.51
C ASP A 99 8.78 3.45 -15.90
N ALA A 100 8.38 4.70 -16.16
CA ALA A 100 7.90 5.12 -17.48
C ALA A 100 9.06 5.42 -18.43
#